data_AF-A0A0R3TSL8-F1
#
_entry.id   AF-A0A0R3TSL8-F1
#
_cell.length_a   1.000
_cell.length_b   1.000
_cell.length_c   1.000
_cell.angle_alpha   90.00
_cell.angle_beta   90.00
_cell.angle_gamma   90.00
#
_symmetry.space_group_name_H-M   'P 1'
#
loop_
_entity.id
_entity.type
_entity.pdbx_description
1 polymer ?
#
loop_
_entity_poly.entity_id
_entity_poly.type
_entity_poly.pdbx_seq_one_letter_code
_entity_poly.pdbx_strand_id
1 'polypeptide(L)'
;MSSVQGSSDGFFEAHALHPVDTSRAKDGVWLVKVPNYLCDLWMKGNTEKVVGEVVITATDPNSNSKDQSNVCLVTDDALIAEAGENSDFIPKKHKFLVQMLSSEHPSDKKSSPGNMSAMIGQELVVLCEEDIPQVSNDPTSSLAISSQRNRSSRRYSFFGRVNSRAECRPPDNLRYMKLKAEQVRL
;
A
#
# COMPACT_ATOMS: atom_id res chain seq x y z
N MET A 1 -43.23 14.89 -50.24
CA MET A 1 -42.61 15.32 -48.97
C MET A 1 -42.11 14.07 -48.28
N SER A 2 -40.82 13.76 -48.44
CA SER A 2 -40.21 12.52 -47.95
C SER A 2 -39.55 12.81 -46.60
N SER A 3 -40.09 12.26 -45.52
CA SER A 3 -39.52 12.40 -44.18
C SER A 3 -38.38 11.41 -44.04
N VAL A 4 -37.19 11.91 -43.77
CA VAL A 4 -35.96 11.13 -43.60
C VAL A 4 -35.99 10.46 -42.23
N GLN A 5 -35.96 9.14 -42.25
CA GLN A 5 -35.86 8.28 -41.07
C GLN A 5 -34.43 8.42 -40.52
N GLY A 6 -34.30 9.04 -39.34
CA GLY A 6 -33.03 9.22 -38.66
C GLY A 6 -32.43 7.87 -38.29
N SER A 7 -31.32 7.56 -38.95
CA SER A 7 -30.50 6.37 -38.75
C SER A 7 -30.10 6.20 -37.29
N SER A 8 -30.12 4.94 -36.86
CA SER A 8 -29.54 4.46 -35.62
C SER A 8 -28.04 4.77 -35.59
N ASP A 9 -27.65 5.83 -34.89
CA ASP A 9 -26.27 6.04 -34.52
C ASP A 9 -25.89 4.97 -33.50
N GLY A 10 -25.17 3.97 -34.00
CA GLY A 10 -24.38 3.05 -33.20
C GLY A 10 -23.31 3.84 -32.47
N PHE A 11 -23.69 4.43 -31.34
CA PHE A 11 -22.74 4.78 -30.31
C PHE A 11 -22.12 3.47 -29.83
N PHE A 12 -20.93 3.18 -30.33
CA PHE A 12 -19.98 2.33 -29.62
C PHE A 12 -20.07 2.71 -28.15
N GLU A 13 -20.47 1.76 -27.31
CA GLU A 13 -20.55 1.92 -25.86
C GLU A 13 -19.12 2.17 -25.35
N ALA A 14 -18.70 3.41 -25.48
CA ALA A 14 -17.45 3.94 -24.99
C ALA A 14 -17.44 3.66 -23.49
N HIS A 15 -16.41 2.93 -23.05
CA HIS A 15 -16.09 2.57 -21.67
C HIS A 15 -17.16 3.03 -20.66
N ALA A 16 -18.06 2.12 -20.25
CA ALA A 16 -19.03 2.41 -19.20
C ALA A 16 -18.35 3.20 -18.07
N LEU A 17 -18.72 4.48 -17.94
CA LEU A 17 -18.06 5.39 -17.01
C LEU A 17 -18.47 4.99 -15.60
N HIS A 18 -17.60 4.24 -14.93
CA HIS A 18 -17.82 3.90 -13.52
C HIS A 18 -17.54 5.13 -12.66
N PRO A 19 -18.49 5.54 -11.78
CA PRO A 19 -18.26 6.65 -10.87
C PRO A 19 -17.15 6.28 -9.88
N VAL A 20 -16.23 7.22 -9.64
CA VAL A 20 -15.14 7.09 -8.66
C VAL A 20 -15.43 8.05 -7.51
N ASP A 21 -15.49 7.53 -6.29
CA ASP A 21 -15.60 8.37 -5.08
C ASP A 21 -14.27 9.10 -4.82
N THR A 22 -14.30 10.43 -4.80
CA THR A 22 -13.12 11.28 -4.58
C THR A 22 -13.10 11.97 -3.22
N SER A 23 -13.97 11.58 -2.28
CA SER A 23 -14.08 12.22 -0.95
C SER A 23 -12.76 12.30 -0.19
N ARG A 24 -11.86 11.33 -0.38
CA ARG A 24 -10.55 11.23 0.27
C ARG A 24 -9.39 11.74 -0.58
N ALA A 25 -9.66 12.48 -1.65
CA ALA A 25 -8.62 12.89 -2.60
C ALA A 25 -7.55 13.84 -2.04
N LYS A 26 -7.82 14.45 -0.88
CA LYS A 26 -6.89 15.33 -0.16
C LYS A 26 -6.10 14.61 0.92
N ASP A 27 -6.46 13.37 1.25
CA ASP A 27 -5.82 12.61 2.32
C ASP A 27 -4.38 12.26 1.92
N GLY A 28 -3.47 12.49 2.86
CA GLY A 28 -2.07 12.09 2.72
C GLY A 28 -1.86 10.68 3.29
N VAL A 29 -1.27 9.80 2.48
CA VAL A 29 -0.94 8.43 2.89
C VAL A 29 0.55 8.15 2.75
N TRP A 30 1.05 7.21 3.55
CA TRP A 30 2.44 6.76 3.48
C TRP A 30 2.54 5.50 2.64
N LEU A 31 3.52 5.45 1.75
CA LEU A 31 3.91 4.24 1.03
C LEU A 31 5.16 3.67 1.69
N VAL A 32 5.03 2.52 2.35
CA VAL A 32 6.14 1.87 3.05
C VAL A 32 6.50 0.56 2.35
N LYS A 33 7.75 0.45 1.92
CA LYS A 33 8.32 -0.82 1.46
C LYS A 33 8.73 -1.65 2.67
N VAL A 34 8.27 -2.90 2.74
CA VAL A 34 8.48 -3.79 3.89
C VAL A 34 9.20 -5.07 3.45
N PRO A 35 10.12 -5.64 4.26
CA PRO A 35 10.73 -6.94 3.99
C PRO A 35 9.72 -8.09 3.97
N ASN A 36 9.92 -9.06 3.06
CA ASN A 36 8.99 -10.18 2.89
C ASN A 36 8.70 -10.96 4.19
N TYR A 37 9.72 -11.22 5.02
CA TYR A 37 9.51 -11.98 6.27
C TYR A 37 8.54 -11.29 7.24
N LEU A 38 8.42 -9.95 7.22
CA LEU A 38 7.41 -9.24 8.00
C LEU A 38 6.03 -9.39 7.39
N CYS A 39 5.93 -9.30 6.06
CA CYS A 39 4.67 -9.56 5.35
C CYS A 39 4.15 -10.97 5.66
N ASP A 40 5.01 -11.98 5.55
CA ASP A 40 4.68 -13.37 5.84
C ASP A 40 4.23 -13.54 7.31
N LEU A 41 4.86 -12.80 8.22
CA LEU A 41 4.49 -12.82 9.63
C LEU A 41 3.10 -12.21 9.86
N TRP A 42 2.80 -11.07 9.21
CA TRP A 42 1.50 -10.39 9.32
C TRP A 42 0.35 -11.20 8.72
N MET A 43 0.63 -11.95 7.65
CA MET A 43 -0.38 -12.75 6.95
C MET A 43 -0.71 -14.09 7.62
N LYS A 44 0.08 -14.53 8.61
CA LYS A 44 -0.14 -15.81 9.31
C LYS A 44 -1.31 -15.80 10.31
N GLY A 45 -1.97 -14.66 10.53
CA GLY A 45 -3.06 -14.50 11.50
C GLY A 45 -4.35 -13.93 10.89
N ASN A 46 -5.30 -13.57 11.77
CA ASN A 46 -6.49 -12.79 11.39
C ASN A 46 -6.06 -11.38 10.94
N THR A 47 -6.68 -10.84 9.88
CA THR A 47 -6.37 -9.51 9.33
C THR A 47 -6.60 -8.35 10.30
N GLU A 48 -7.36 -8.59 11.38
CA GLU A 48 -7.62 -7.59 12.44
C GLU A 48 -6.58 -7.62 13.58
N LYS A 49 -5.56 -8.48 13.49
CA LYS A 49 -4.54 -8.60 14.53
C LYS A 49 -3.58 -7.41 14.51
N VAL A 50 -3.29 -6.86 15.68
CA VAL A 50 -2.22 -5.87 15.87
C VAL A 50 -0.87 -6.53 15.64
N VAL A 51 -0.08 -5.99 14.70
CA VAL A 51 1.22 -6.56 14.32
C VAL A 51 2.42 -5.87 14.97
N GLY A 52 2.19 -4.74 15.64
CA GLY A 52 3.22 -3.93 16.25
C GLY A 52 2.83 -2.47 16.37
N GLU A 53 3.82 -1.64 16.70
CA GLU A 53 3.68 -0.20 16.91
C GLU A 53 4.65 0.57 16.02
N VAL A 54 4.19 1.69 15.45
CA VAL A 54 5.05 2.65 14.77
C VAL A 54 5.43 3.75 15.76
N VAL A 55 6.71 3.80 16.10
CA VAL A 55 7.27 4.81 17.01
C VAL A 55 7.96 5.89 16.19
N ILE A 56 7.52 7.14 16.38
CA ILE A 56 8.07 8.34 15.74
C ILE A 56 8.76 9.16 16.82
N THR A 57 10.08 9.25 16.77
CA THR A 57 10.85 10.11 17.65
C THR A 57 11.25 11.38 16.90
N ALA A 58 10.78 12.53 17.38
CA ALA A 58 11.20 13.83 16.87
C ALA A 58 12.71 14.02 17.09
N THR A 59 13.40 14.55 16.09
CA THR A 59 14.83 14.88 16.21
C THR A 59 14.98 16.05 17.19
N ASP A 60 15.92 15.92 18.13
CA ASP A 60 16.29 17.01 19.02
C ASP A 60 16.96 18.14 18.19
N PRO A 61 16.44 19.39 18.21
CA PRO A 61 16.95 20.48 17.38
C PRO A 61 18.42 20.83 17.67
N ASN A 62 18.98 20.41 18.81
CA ASN A 62 20.38 20.62 19.16
C ASN A 62 21.34 19.51 18.72
N SER A 63 20.83 18.41 18.15
CA SER A 63 21.68 17.33 17.65
C SER A 63 22.12 17.59 16.20
N ASN A 64 23.43 17.75 16.00
CA ASN A 64 24.04 17.84 14.66
C ASN A 64 24.01 16.51 13.86
N SER A 65 23.23 15.51 14.31
CA SER A 65 23.00 14.29 13.54
C SER A 65 22.02 14.59 12.41
N LYS A 66 22.43 14.38 11.16
CA LYS A 66 21.59 14.36 9.94
C LYS A 66 20.41 13.36 9.98
N ASP A 67 20.14 12.74 11.13
CA ASP A 67 19.02 11.83 11.36
C ASP A 67 17.73 12.65 11.51
N GLN A 68 17.16 12.97 10.35
CA GLN A 68 15.77 13.37 10.19
C GLN A 68 14.89 12.31 10.86
N SER A 69 14.01 12.74 11.77
CA SER A 69 12.98 11.97 12.50
C SER A 69 13.18 10.45 12.50
N ASN A 70 13.55 9.87 13.65
CA ASN A 70 13.68 8.42 13.77
C ASN A 70 12.30 7.77 13.79
N VAL A 71 11.85 7.24 12.66
CA VAL A 71 10.63 6.43 12.56
C VAL A 71 11.04 4.95 12.60
N CYS A 72 10.39 4.15 13.44
CA CYS A 72 10.63 2.72 13.49
C CYS A 72 9.36 1.92 13.73
N LEU A 73 9.31 0.72 13.15
CA LEU A 73 8.33 -0.30 13.48
C LEU A 73 8.90 -1.19 14.59
N VAL A 74 8.12 -1.36 15.65
CA VAL A 74 8.36 -2.32 16.73
C VAL A 74 7.36 -3.45 16.56
N THR A 75 7.84 -4.64 16.18
CA THR A 75 6.99 -5.82 15.99
C THR A 75 6.54 -6.37 17.35
N ASP A 76 5.28 -6.79 17.41
CA ASP A 76 4.69 -7.37 18.62
C ASP A 76 5.36 -8.69 19.03
N ASP A 77 5.54 -8.91 20.33
CA ASP A 77 6.25 -10.09 20.86
C ASP A 77 5.46 -11.38 20.65
N ALA A 78 4.13 -11.35 20.75
CA ALA A 78 3.30 -12.53 20.51
C ALA A 78 3.35 -12.94 19.04
N LEU A 79 3.40 -11.94 18.15
CA LEU A 79 3.57 -12.17 16.72
C LEU A 79 4.96 -12.79 16.40
N ILE A 80 6.04 -12.33 17.04
CA ILE A 80 7.38 -12.94 16.87
C ILE A 80 7.38 -14.40 17.36
N ALA A 81 6.71 -14.69 18.48
CA ALA A 81 6.63 -16.04 19.03
C ALA A 81 5.94 -17.04 18.08
N GLU A 82 4.96 -16.58 17.30
CA GLU A 82 4.28 -17.40 16.27
C GLU A 82 5.19 -17.82 15.11
N ALA A 83 6.38 -17.21 14.96
CA ALA A 83 7.35 -17.62 13.95
C ALA A 83 8.05 -18.96 14.26
N GLY A 84 7.80 -19.55 15.44
CA GLY A 84 8.33 -20.85 15.82
C GLY A 84 9.86 -20.84 15.89
N GLU A 85 10.50 -21.80 15.22
CA GLU A 85 11.97 -21.95 15.18
C GLU A 85 12.69 -20.72 14.61
N ASN A 86 11.99 -19.88 13.84
CA ASN A 86 12.55 -18.67 13.24
C ASN A 86 12.37 -17.41 14.11
N SER A 87 11.69 -17.50 15.25
CA SER A 87 11.52 -16.39 16.21
C SER A 87 12.88 -15.86 16.68
N ASP A 88 13.84 -16.79 16.85
CA ASP A 88 15.30 -16.66 16.98
C ASP A 88 16.00 -15.72 15.99
N PHE A 89 15.36 -15.37 14.88
CA PHE A 89 16.00 -14.58 13.83
C PHE A 89 15.25 -13.30 13.46
N ILE A 90 13.99 -13.16 13.89
CA ILE A 90 13.18 -11.98 13.59
C ILE A 90 13.57 -10.83 14.53
N PRO A 91 14.05 -9.69 14.00
CA PRO A 91 14.38 -8.54 14.83
C PRO A 91 13.12 -7.84 15.35
N LYS A 92 13.17 -7.34 16.58
CA LYS A 92 12.02 -6.62 17.17
C LYS A 92 11.81 -5.21 16.60
N LYS A 93 12.89 -4.52 16.21
CA LYS A 93 12.84 -3.12 15.76
C LYS A 93 13.36 -2.99 14.33
N HIS A 94 12.63 -2.23 13.53
CA HIS A 94 12.96 -1.94 12.14
C HIS A 94 12.91 -0.44 11.89
N LYS A 95 14.04 0.15 11.51
CA LYS A 95 14.09 1.58 11.18
C LYS A 95 13.48 1.83 9.80
N PHE A 96 12.72 2.91 9.69
CA PHE A 96 12.21 3.40 8.42
C PHE A 96 13.18 4.45 7.88
N LEU A 97 13.69 4.20 6.69
CA LEU A 97 14.42 5.19 5.92
C LEU A 97 13.40 6.01 5.14
N VAL A 98 13.03 7.19 5.66
CA VAL A 98 12.12 8.11 4.98
C VAL A 98 12.83 8.69 3.76
N GLN A 99 12.26 8.49 2.59
CA GLN A 99 12.76 9.08 1.35
C GLN A 99 12.22 10.50 1.26
N MET A 100 13.08 11.49 1.46
CA MET A 100 12.71 12.86 1.13
C MET A 100 12.45 12.97 -0.36
N LEU A 101 11.29 13.51 -0.73
CA LEU A 101 11.06 14.01 -2.08
C LEU A 101 11.95 15.25 -2.23
N SER A 102 13.15 15.06 -2.77
CA SER A 102 14.02 16.18 -3.09
C SER A 102 13.34 17.00 -4.19
N SER A 103 12.76 18.14 -3.83
CA SER A 103 12.38 19.18 -4.76
C SER A 103 13.66 19.87 -5.25
N GLU A 104 14.48 19.16 -6.04
CA GLU A 104 15.60 19.80 -6.73
C GLU A 104 15.07 20.50 -7.99
N HIS A 105 15.01 21.83 -7.90
CA HIS A 105 15.00 22.71 -9.06
C HIS A 105 16.28 22.44 -9.86
N PRO A 106 16.25 22.28 -11.20
CA PRO A 106 17.44 21.98 -11.97
C PRO A 106 18.35 23.21 -11.98
N SER A 107 19.35 23.22 -11.11
CA SER A 107 20.49 24.13 -11.22
C SER A 107 21.78 23.35 -10.98
N ASP A 108 22.39 22.98 -12.10
CA ASP A 108 23.79 22.63 -12.35
C ASP A 108 24.68 22.40 -11.13
N LYS A 109 24.70 21.18 -10.59
CA LYS A 109 25.87 20.67 -9.86
C LYS A 109 26.12 19.20 -10.18
N LYS A 110 27.32 18.91 -10.70
CA LYS A 110 27.91 17.57 -10.81
C LYS A 110 27.84 16.86 -9.45
N SER A 111 26.96 15.87 -9.31
CA SER A 111 26.87 15.00 -8.14
C SER A 111 26.92 13.53 -8.55
N SER A 112 27.41 12.71 -7.62
CA SER A 112 27.89 11.33 -7.78
C SER A 112 26.84 10.35 -8.34
N PRO A 113 27.24 9.30 -9.11
CA PRO A 113 26.33 8.32 -9.71
C PRO A 113 25.93 7.26 -8.68
N GLY A 114 25.12 7.63 -7.68
CA GLY A 114 24.81 6.71 -6.57
C GLY A 114 23.34 6.63 -6.13
N ASN A 115 22.55 7.69 -6.26
CA ASN A 115 21.15 7.70 -5.79
C ASN A 115 20.28 8.54 -6.72
N MET A 116 20.11 8.11 -7.98
CA MET A 116 19.00 8.61 -8.78
C MET A 116 17.73 7.92 -8.28
N SER A 117 16.99 8.58 -7.38
CA SER A 117 15.60 8.18 -7.13
C SER A 117 14.85 8.40 -8.43
N ALA A 118 14.62 7.34 -9.19
CA ALA A 118 14.04 7.34 -10.54
C ALA A 118 12.62 7.93 -10.65
N MET A 119 12.08 8.46 -9.55
CA MET A 119 10.68 8.87 -9.40
C MET A 119 10.51 10.33 -8.94
N ILE A 120 11.56 11.16 -9.00
CA ILE A 120 11.43 12.61 -8.74
C ILE A 120 10.45 13.19 -9.78
N GLY A 121 9.39 13.85 -9.29
CA GLY A 121 8.33 14.43 -10.13
C GLY A 121 7.12 13.52 -10.40
N GLN A 122 7.10 12.28 -9.92
CA GLN A 122 5.93 11.41 -10.04
C GLN A 122 4.99 11.56 -8.84
N GLU A 123 3.75 11.95 -9.10
CA GLU A 123 2.65 11.88 -8.14
C GLU A 123 2.15 10.44 -8.05
N LEU A 124 2.04 9.91 -6.82
CA LEU A 124 1.44 8.60 -6.57
C LEU A 124 0.12 8.78 -5.83
N VAL A 125 -0.88 8.03 -6.27
CA VAL A 125 -2.22 8.02 -5.70
C VAL A 125 -2.65 6.58 -5.41
N VAL A 126 -3.53 6.38 -4.44
CA VAL A 126 -4.09 5.07 -4.10
C VAL A 126 -5.52 5.01 -4.62
N LEU A 127 -5.79 4.04 -5.47
CA LEU A 127 -7.14 3.71 -5.96
C LEU A 127 -7.56 2.39 -5.31
N CYS A 128 -8.79 2.34 -4.83
CA CYS A 128 -9.37 1.14 -4.24
C CYS A 128 -10.55 0.65 -5.08
N GLU A 129 -10.71 -0.67 -5.08
CA GLU A 129 -11.83 -1.38 -5.69
C GLU A 129 -12.45 -2.27 -4.62
N GLU A 130 -13.77 -2.16 -4.43
CA GLU A 130 -14.51 -2.92 -3.45
C GLU A 130 -15.71 -3.62 -4.10
N ASP A 131 -15.94 -4.88 -3.73
CA ASP A 131 -17.17 -5.61 -4.09
C ASP A 131 -18.30 -5.22 -3.14
N ILE A 132 -19.37 -4.65 -3.69
CA ILE A 132 -20.59 -4.37 -2.94
C ILE A 132 -21.56 -5.53 -3.11
N PRO A 133 -22.00 -6.18 -2.01
CA PRO A 133 -23.09 -7.14 -2.06
C PRO A 133 -24.38 -6.42 -2.43
N GLN A 134 -25.04 -6.86 -3.52
CA GLN A 134 -26.33 -6.30 -3.89
C GLN A 134 -27.40 -6.78 -2.91
N VAL A 135 -27.89 -5.86 -2.08
CA VAL A 135 -29.07 -6.08 -1.25
C VAL A 135 -30.29 -5.93 -2.16
N SER A 136 -30.81 -7.05 -2.66
CA SER A 136 -32.08 -7.06 -3.39
C SER A 136 -33.23 -6.82 -2.41
N ASN A 137 -33.77 -5.60 -2.38
CA ASN A 137 -34.98 -5.26 -1.62
C ASN A 137 -36.27 -5.65 -2.38
N ASP A 138 -36.29 -6.82 -3.04
CA ASP A 138 -37.50 -7.33 -3.68
C ASP A 138 -38.19 -8.35 -2.75
N PRO A 139 -39.38 -8.05 -2.20
CA PRO A 139 -40.12 -8.98 -1.34
C PRO A 139 -40.81 -10.11 -2.14
N THR A 140 -40.38 -10.45 -3.36
CA THR A 140 -41.09 -11.44 -4.19
C THR A 140 -40.16 -12.21 -5.12
N SER A 141 -39.31 -13.09 -4.58
CA SER A 141 -38.72 -14.17 -5.38
C SER A 141 -38.26 -15.35 -4.51
N SER A 142 -39.21 -15.99 -3.84
CA SER A 142 -39.05 -17.42 -3.55
C SER A 142 -39.26 -18.18 -4.87
N LEU A 143 -38.36 -19.11 -5.18
CA LEU A 143 -38.37 -20.01 -6.37
C LEU A 143 -37.67 -19.51 -7.64
N ALA A 144 -36.34 -19.34 -7.57
CA ALA A 144 -35.48 -19.51 -8.75
C ALA A 144 -34.10 -20.05 -8.33
N ILE A 145 -34.00 -21.37 -8.16
CA ILE A 145 -32.72 -22.09 -8.05
C ILE A 145 -32.20 -22.29 -9.48
N SER A 146 -31.36 -21.40 -9.97
CA SER A 146 -30.26 -21.74 -10.91
C SER A 146 -29.33 -20.55 -11.15
N SER A 147 -28.05 -20.75 -10.86
CA SER A 147 -26.90 -20.09 -11.50
C SER A 147 -26.84 -18.55 -11.54
N GLN A 148 -27.33 -17.86 -10.52
CA GLN A 148 -26.92 -16.47 -10.30
C GLN A 148 -25.48 -16.45 -9.77
N ARG A 149 -24.52 -16.42 -10.69
CA ARG A 149 -23.16 -15.94 -10.42
C ARG A 149 -23.32 -14.58 -9.74
N ASN A 150 -23.05 -14.54 -8.42
CA ASN A 150 -23.10 -13.36 -7.55
C ASN A 150 -22.76 -12.10 -8.35
N ARG A 151 -23.77 -11.29 -8.69
CA ARG A 151 -23.55 -9.99 -9.34
C ARG A 151 -23.16 -9.01 -8.23
N SER A 152 -21.92 -9.08 -7.74
CA SER A 152 -21.37 -7.98 -6.95
C SER A 152 -21.24 -6.76 -7.86
N SER A 153 -21.69 -5.59 -7.38
CA SER A 153 -21.38 -4.34 -8.06
C SER A 153 -20.05 -3.84 -7.53
N ARG A 154 -19.15 -3.40 -8.41
CA ARG A 154 -17.87 -2.83 -7.99
C ARG A 154 -18.03 -1.35 -7.67
N ARG A 155 -17.37 -0.91 -6.60
CA ARG A 155 -17.21 0.50 -6.26
C ARG A 155 -15.75 0.87 -6.33
N TYR A 156 -15.47 1.98 -7.01
CA TYR A 156 -14.14 2.54 -7.15
C TYR A 156 -14.01 3.79 -6.28
N SER A 157 -12.87 3.95 -5.62
CA SER A 157 -12.59 5.14 -4.82
C SER A 157 -11.14 5.61 -4.97
N PHE A 158 -10.95 6.92 -4.89
CA PHE A 158 -9.66 7.56 -4.72
C PHE A 158 -9.40 7.70 -3.22
N PHE A 159 -8.45 6.92 -2.70
CA PHE A 159 -8.21 6.77 -1.26
C PHE A 159 -7.23 7.79 -0.70
N GLY A 160 -6.40 8.42 -1.54
CA GLY A 160 -5.49 9.48 -1.12
C GLY A 160 -4.26 9.63 -2.01
N ARG A 161 -3.44 10.64 -1.69
CA ARG A 161 -2.16 10.93 -2.33
C ARG A 161 -1.02 10.48 -1.45
N VAL A 162 0.01 9.86 -2.03
CA VAL A 162 1.20 9.46 -1.27
C VAL A 162 2.04 10.70 -0.95
N ASN A 163 2.07 11.11 0.32
CA ASN A 163 2.82 12.29 0.76
C ASN A 163 4.20 11.96 1.36
N SER A 164 4.41 10.71 1.76
CA SER A 164 5.68 10.20 2.29
C SER A 164 5.95 8.80 1.77
N ARG A 165 7.23 8.53 1.50
CA ARG A 165 7.71 7.19 1.14
C ARG A 165 8.74 6.77 2.16
N ALA A 166 8.72 5.51 2.56
CA ALA A 166 9.71 4.96 3.47
C ALA A 166 10.10 3.53 3.08
N GLU A 167 11.33 3.16 3.40
CA GLU A 167 11.77 1.77 3.35
C GLU A 167 12.01 1.26 4.77
N CYS A 168 11.23 0.27 5.20
CA CYS A 168 11.49 -0.50 6.40
C CYS A 168 12.70 -1.39 6.13
N ARG A 169 13.84 -1.06 6.73
CA ARG A 169 15.09 -1.82 6.53
C ARG A 169 15.17 -2.96 7.55
N PRO A 170 15.52 -4.18 7.11
CA PRO A 170 15.99 -5.18 8.06
C PRO A 170 17.27 -4.65 8.72
N PRO A 171 17.52 -4.97 10.00
CA PRO A 171 18.75 -4.61 10.65
C PRO A 171 19.92 -5.38 10.05
N ASP A 172 21.06 -4.70 9.94
CA ASP A 172 22.32 -5.30 9.53
C ASP A 172 22.93 -6.05 10.72
N ASN A 173 22.43 -7.26 10.98
CA ASN A 173 22.94 -8.11 12.04
C ASN A 173 23.02 -9.59 11.62
N LEU A 174 23.87 -10.35 12.32
CA LEU A 174 24.10 -11.77 12.05
C LEU A 174 22.81 -12.62 12.10
N ARG A 175 21.85 -12.22 12.94
CA ARG A 175 20.55 -12.87 13.10
C ARG A 175 19.78 -12.85 11.78
N TYR A 176 19.62 -11.66 11.20
CA TYR A 176 18.89 -11.45 9.96
C TYR A 176 19.61 -12.12 8.77
N MET A 177 20.94 -12.03 8.73
CA MET A 177 21.72 -12.68 7.68
C MET A 177 21.52 -14.21 7.65
N LYS A 178 21.42 -14.86 8.81
CA LYS A 178 21.09 -16.30 8.91
C LYS A 178 19.68 -16.60 8.40
N LEU A 179 18.67 -15.84 8.81
CA LEU A 179 17.29 -15.98 8.31
C LEU A 179 17.27 -15.89 6.77
N LYS A 180 17.99 -14.92 6.22
CA LYS A 180 18.03 -14.72 4.77
C LYS A 180 18.74 -15.88 4.06
N ALA A 181 19.81 -16.42 4.63
CA ALA A 181 20.52 -17.58 4.08
C ALA A 181 19.62 -18.83 4.05
N GLU A 182 18.84 -19.09 5.10
CA GLU A 182 17.89 -20.21 5.12
C GLU A 182 16.80 -20.06 4.05
N GLN A 183 16.26 -18.85 3.88
CA GLN A 183 15.24 -18.57 2.86
C GLN A 183 15.73 -18.74 1.42
N VAL A 184 17.03 -18.58 1.16
CA VAL A 184 17.62 -18.76 -0.20
C VAL A 184 17.94 -20.23 -0.48
N ARG A 185 18.06 -21.06 0.57
CA ARG A 185 18.39 -22.48 0.43
C ARG A 185 17.18 -23.35 0.08
N LEU A 186 15.97 -22.82 0.24
CA LEU A 186 14.69 -23.42 -0.15
C LEU A 186 14.31 -22.99 -1.57
#